data_AF-A0A7S1RAE5-F1
#
_entry.id   AF-A0A7S1RAE5-F1
#
_cell.length_a   1.000
_cell.length_b   1.000
_cell.length_c   1.000
_cell.angle_alpha   90.00
_cell.angle_beta   90.00
_cell.angle_gamma   90.00
#
_symmetry.space_group_name_H-M   'P 1'
#
loop_
_entity.id
_entity.type
_entity.pdbx_description
1 polymer ?
#
loop_
_entity_poly.entity_id
_entity_poly.type
_entity_poly.pdbx_seq_one_letter_code
_entity_poly.pdbx_strand_id
1 'polypeptide(L)'
;AAEASGAEAAEPAYEVHVYGKPWDIAAEPYRTTYFSPATVALRQARGRCCGRSALPKVLWAWAFAPFYLFFTPACGVMYKCGCRIAFSKWGQVETCNIYDGSASHRCPWCTCSGLSCLFVASDAKAFRGIFLLDLLPDGFCVAVLTALAVASMWRGADRLGRKRGLQLRTMAVVKASLATAWFLLYCLVVGGLFFAGRPDYPYFLGIERAAPSLGAQPHFALLSPPASRLLLSVQELQLQRSAWVVLDARGSRPSGGAIPGAIAAPWPALAQGGAAELGRRSVLLPAGEILTMLAAVGVTRTSRVVVYGSWDGGWGEEGRLFWTLDYLGFKESGLACLDGGIEAWRTAGAPLAAAPAAVVRPLARGSGPGVATEAPEEDFRAETSWVQQLLAQAAPAVLLDTRERAEFEGMPTGDPNGAARSGHIPGAFWWPWRDRLFAPRAASAAGPPPLRSCSELLGSLPPGTATADEVVTYCTGGIRSGFVYFALRGCGLGGRSGRPSLRNYDGSWFAWSANSSLRCEGLGPGCAAPA
;
A
#
# COMPACT_ATOMS: atom_id res chain seq x y z
N ALA A 1 54.74 -25.35 16.81
CA ALA A 1 55.00 -23.93 17.04
C ALA A 1 54.78 -23.18 15.73
N ALA A 2 53.66 -22.47 15.63
CA ALA A 2 53.47 -21.32 14.75
C ALA A 2 52.12 -20.70 15.13
N GLU A 3 52.09 -19.99 16.25
CA GLU A 3 51.09 -18.97 16.53
C GLU A 3 51.40 -17.76 15.66
N ALA A 4 50.45 -17.35 14.83
CA ALA A 4 50.36 -16.00 14.30
C ALA A 4 48.88 -15.65 14.18
N SER A 5 48.44 -14.83 15.13
CA SER A 5 47.12 -14.22 15.24
C SER A 5 46.73 -13.46 13.96
N GLY A 6 45.76 -14.00 13.21
CA GLY A 6 45.02 -13.23 12.22
C GLY A 6 43.99 -12.37 12.92
N ALA A 7 44.31 -11.09 13.12
CA ALA A 7 43.34 -10.09 13.51
C ALA A 7 42.33 -9.95 12.37
N GLU A 8 41.13 -10.50 12.59
CA GLU A 8 39.95 -10.23 11.78
C GLU A 8 39.71 -8.71 11.82
N ALA A 9 39.77 -8.06 10.66
CA ALA A 9 39.45 -6.65 10.56
C ALA A 9 37.97 -6.48 10.89
N ALA A 10 37.68 -6.05 12.12
CA ALA A 10 36.32 -5.72 12.55
C ALA A 10 35.73 -4.67 11.61
N GLU A 11 34.58 -4.99 11.00
CA GLU A 11 33.78 -4.02 10.26
C GLU A 11 33.46 -2.81 11.14
N PRO A 12 33.36 -1.58 10.58
CA PRO A 12 33.04 -0.40 11.37
C PRO A 12 31.62 -0.53 11.94
N ALA A 13 31.51 -0.87 13.22
CA ALA A 13 30.26 -0.84 13.97
C ALA A 13 29.72 0.60 13.99
N TYR A 14 28.50 0.78 13.50
CA TYR A 14 27.82 2.07 13.50
C TYR A 14 27.13 2.28 14.87
N GLU A 15 27.45 3.40 15.55
CA GLU A 15 26.86 3.71 16.86
C GLU A 15 25.43 4.23 16.73
N VAL A 16 24.53 3.67 17.56
CA VAL A 16 23.16 4.16 17.70
C VAL A 16 22.96 4.66 19.13
N HIS A 17 22.51 5.91 19.26
CA HIS A 17 22.35 6.59 20.53
C HIS A 17 20.91 6.52 21.03
N VAL A 18 20.69 5.95 22.22
CA VAL A 18 19.35 5.71 22.78
C VAL A 18 19.24 6.23 24.22
N TYR A 19 18.09 6.82 24.58
CA TYR A 19 17.75 7.21 25.95
C TYR A 19 16.78 6.18 26.55
N GLY A 20 17.23 5.36 27.51
CA GLY A 20 16.39 4.32 28.12
C GLY A 20 17.13 3.36 29.04
N LYS A 21 16.42 2.36 29.58
CA LYS A 21 16.98 1.28 30.41
C LYS A 21 17.88 0.34 29.57
N PRO A 22 18.80 -0.43 30.22
CA PRO A 22 19.95 -1.03 29.56
C PRO A 22 19.63 -2.36 28.88
N TRP A 23 18.88 -2.33 27.78
CA TRP A 23 18.79 -3.46 26.85
C TRP A 23 19.28 -3.00 25.47
N ASP A 24 20.20 -3.78 24.89
CA ASP A 24 20.72 -3.51 23.55
C ASP A 24 19.62 -3.86 22.54
N ILE A 25 19.08 -2.84 21.86
CA ILE A 25 18.02 -2.97 20.86
C ILE A 25 18.56 -2.89 19.44
N ALA A 26 19.88 -2.79 19.29
CA ALA A 26 20.53 -2.69 18.00
C ALA A 26 20.77 -4.10 17.43
N ALA A 27 20.40 -4.31 16.17
CA ALA A 27 20.78 -5.51 15.43
C ALA A 27 22.26 -5.42 15.02
N GLU A 28 22.97 -6.54 14.82
CA GLU A 28 24.35 -6.50 14.32
C GLU A 28 24.46 -5.79 12.94
N PRO A 29 25.53 -5.01 12.67
CA PRO A 29 26.72 -4.75 13.49
C PRO A 29 26.61 -3.48 14.38
N TYR A 30 25.39 -3.00 14.65
CA TYR A 30 25.16 -1.77 15.40
C TYR A 30 25.33 -2.00 16.90
N ARG A 31 25.94 -1.04 17.61
CA ARG A 31 26.10 -1.10 19.08
C ARG A 31 25.30 0.03 19.73
N THR A 32 24.51 -0.30 20.76
CA THR A 32 23.80 0.72 21.54
C THR A 32 24.76 1.43 22.50
N THR A 33 25.02 2.72 22.26
CA THR A 33 25.79 3.57 23.19
C THR A 33 24.81 4.41 24.01
N TYR A 34 24.66 4.07 25.30
CA TYR A 34 23.72 4.76 26.19
C TYR A 34 24.19 6.17 26.51
N PHE A 35 23.33 7.16 26.30
CA PHE A 35 23.54 8.46 26.91
C PHE A 35 23.13 8.41 28.39
N SER A 36 24.05 8.87 29.24
CA SER A 36 23.75 9.30 30.61
C SER A 36 22.45 10.12 30.59
N PRO A 37 21.43 9.74 31.39
CA PRO A 37 20.14 10.38 31.29
C PRO A 37 20.27 11.87 31.60
N ALA A 38 19.50 12.69 30.89
CA ALA A 38 19.36 14.13 31.04
C ALA A 38 19.07 14.60 32.48
N THR A 39 18.95 13.67 33.44
CA THR A 39 18.97 13.86 34.88
C THR A 39 20.15 14.69 35.38
N VAL A 40 21.34 14.66 34.76
CA VAL A 40 22.48 15.52 35.18
C VAL A 40 22.22 16.99 34.84
N ALA A 41 21.71 17.28 33.63
CA ALA A 41 21.36 18.64 33.20
C ALA A 41 20.11 19.18 33.91
N LEU A 42 19.09 18.33 34.14
CA LEU A 42 17.92 18.68 34.95
C LEU A 42 18.28 18.90 36.42
N ARG A 43 19.28 18.20 36.98
CA ARG A 43 19.82 18.48 38.33
C ARG A 43 20.62 19.78 38.36
N GLN A 44 21.44 20.09 37.35
CA GLN A 44 22.17 21.35 37.27
C GLN A 44 21.25 22.57 37.03
N ALA A 45 20.22 22.44 36.19
CA ALA A 45 19.21 23.47 35.97
C ALA A 45 18.28 23.65 37.18
N ARG A 46 17.89 22.57 37.88
CA ARG A 46 17.19 22.63 39.18
C ARG A 46 18.00 23.36 40.25
N GLY A 47 19.32 23.19 40.26
CA GLY A 47 20.21 23.82 41.23
C GLY A 47 20.44 25.32 41.01
N ARG A 48 20.43 25.80 39.75
CA ARG A 48 20.78 27.20 39.43
C ARG A 48 19.60 28.10 39.03
N CYS A 49 18.53 27.57 38.41
CA CYS A 49 17.41 28.39 37.94
C CYS A 49 16.26 28.54 38.94
N CYS A 50 16.17 27.68 39.97
CA CYS A 50 15.11 27.73 40.98
C CYS A 50 15.48 28.58 42.21
N GLY A 51 16.27 29.64 42.02
CA GLY A 51 16.44 30.68 43.03
C GLY A 51 15.15 31.46 43.25
N ARG A 52 14.45 31.17 44.36
CA ARG A 52 13.40 31.99 45.00
C ARG A 52 12.30 32.59 44.12
N SER A 53 11.81 31.89 43.09
CA SER A 53 10.52 32.24 42.47
C SER A 53 9.44 31.26 42.90
N ALA A 54 8.45 31.76 43.64
CA ALA A 54 7.31 31.01 44.17
C ALA A 54 6.24 30.74 43.09
N LEU A 55 6.66 30.32 41.89
CA LEU A 55 5.74 29.73 40.91
C LEU A 55 5.81 28.20 41.04
N PRO A 56 4.68 27.51 41.28
CA PRO A 56 4.69 26.07 41.46
C PRO A 56 5.27 25.38 40.22
N LYS A 57 6.12 24.37 40.45
CA LYS A 57 6.80 23.52 39.44
C LYS A 57 5.84 23.01 38.34
N VAL A 58 4.55 22.96 38.64
CA VAL A 58 3.43 22.67 37.74
C VAL A 58 3.36 23.62 36.55
N LEU A 59 3.56 24.94 36.72
CA LEU A 59 3.53 25.90 35.61
C LEU A 59 4.70 25.73 34.65
N TRP A 60 5.87 25.35 35.16
CA TRP A 60 7.01 25.00 34.32
C TRP A 60 6.77 23.71 33.55
N ALA A 61 6.20 22.68 34.18
CA ALA A 61 5.80 21.45 33.49
C ALA A 61 4.75 21.71 32.41
N TRP A 62 3.77 22.60 32.65
CA TRP A 62 2.76 22.99 31.66
C TRP A 62 3.30 23.88 30.53
N ALA A 63 4.39 24.61 30.73
CA ALA A 63 5.05 25.36 29.65
C ALA A 63 5.99 24.47 28.82
N PHE A 64 6.69 23.53 29.47
CA PHE A 64 7.66 22.66 28.82
C PHE A 64 7.03 21.44 28.14
N ALA A 65 5.93 20.90 28.67
CA ALA A 65 5.29 19.72 28.10
C ALA A 65 4.72 19.98 26.70
N PRO A 66 3.99 21.08 26.42
CA PRO A 66 3.59 21.43 25.06
C PRO A 66 4.82 21.71 24.19
N PHE A 67 5.81 22.45 24.70
CA PHE A 67 7.03 22.74 23.95
C PHE A 67 7.75 21.46 23.50
N TYR A 68 7.83 20.45 24.36
CA TYR A 68 8.45 19.15 24.09
C TYR A 68 7.57 18.25 23.19
N LEU A 69 6.25 18.26 23.38
CA LEU A 69 5.27 17.55 22.54
C LEU A 69 5.17 18.10 21.12
N PHE A 70 5.44 19.40 20.92
CA PHE A 70 5.38 20.05 19.61
C PHE A 70 6.75 20.22 18.92
N PHE A 71 7.86 19.99 19.63
CA PHE A 71 9.20 19.89 19.03
C PHE A 71 9.46 18.54 18.35
N THR A 72 8.58 17.56 18.56
CA THR A 72 8.55 16.36 17.73
C THR A 72 7.78 16.71 16.44
N PRO A 73 8.31 16.47 15.22
CA PRO A 73 7.72 16.91 13.94
C PRO A 73 6.32 16.33 13.61
N ALA A 74 5.68 15.64 14.56
CA ALA A 74 4.46 14.87 14.41
C ALA A 74 3.22 15.69 14.05
N CYS A 75 3.14 16.94 14.52
CA CYS A 75 1.85 17.62 14.58
C CYS A 75 1.33 18.11 13.23
N GLY A 76 2.20 18.28 12.22
CA GLY A 76 1.78 18.59 10.85
C GLY A 76 1.14 17.39 10.14
N VAL A 77 1.52 16.16 10.53
CA VAL A 77 1.00 14.91 9.93
C VAL A 77 -0.28 14.44 10.63
N MET A 78 -0.43 14.74 11.93
CA MET A 78 -1.55 14.26 12.76
C MET A 78 -2.95 14.75 12.32
N TYR A 79 -3.08 15.92 11.71
CA TYR A 79 -4.41 16.47 11.38
C TYR A 79 -5.09 15.81 10.18
N LYS A 80 -4.36 15.11 9.31
CA LYS A 80 -4.94 14.37 8.18
C LYS A 80 -5.42 12.95 8.55
N CYS A 81 -5.09 12.45 9.74
CA CYS A 81 -5.39 11.08 10.19
C CYS A 81 -6.67 10.92 11.05
N GLY A 82 -7.47 11.98 11.25
CA GLY A 82 -8.78 11.87 11.90
C GLY A 82 -8.78 11.56 13.42
N CYS A 83 -7.64 11.70 14.11
CA CYS A 83 -7.52 11.39 15.53
C CYS A 83 -8.42 12.30 16.40
N ARG A 84 -9.33 11.71 17.20
CA ARG A 84 -10.03 12.39 18.29
C ARG A 84 -9.21 12.32 19.59
N ILE A 85 -9.20 13.41 20.36
CA ILE A 85 -8.56 13.46 21.68
C ILE A 85 -9.32 12.53 22.64
N ALA A 86 -8.66 11.48 23.13
CA ALA A 86 -9.20 10.58 24.16
C ALA A 86 -8.49 10.81 25.51
N PHE A 87 -9.27 10.85 26.59
CA PHE A 87 -8.80 11.13 27.96
C PHE A 87 -8.81 9.90 28.88
N SER A 88 -8.35 8.72 28.43
CA SER A 88 -8.29 7.52 29.29
C SER A 88 -6.86 7.07 29.60
N LYS A 89 -6.68 6.52 30.81
CA LYS A 89 -5.43 6.43 31.57
C LYS A 89 -4.66 5.10 31.45
N TRP A 90 -5.03 4.21 30.53
CA TRP A 90 -4.47 2.86 30.46
C TRP A 90 -4.20 2.45 29.01
N GLY A 91 -2.95 2.64 28.57
CA GLY A 91 -2.41 2.12 27.31
C GLY A 91 -1.18 1.28 27.60
N GLN A 92 -1.32 -0.04 27.54
CA GLN A 92 -0.18 -0.97 27.43
C GLN A 92 0.23 -1.05 25.95
N VAL A 93 1.54 -1.15 25.71
CA VAL A 93 2.20 -0.99 24.41
C VAL A 93 2.75 -2.35 23.97
N GLU A 94 2.34 -2.83 22.79
CA GLU A 94 3.10 -3.83 22.02
C GLU A 94 4.08 -3.12 21.07
N THR A 95 5.24 -3.75 20.88
CA THR A 95 6.44 -3.21 20.22
C THR A 95 6.33 -3.15 18.71
N CYS A 96 6.45 -1.96 18.13
CA CYS A 96 6.67 -1.75 16.70
C CYS A 96 8.16 -1.94 16.38
N ASN A 97 8.52 -3.07 15.77
CA ASN A 97 9.86 -3.37 15.24
C ASN A 97 9.99 -2.85 13.80
N ILE A 98 10.76 -1.79 13.49
CA ILE A 98 11.36 -1.57 12.14
C ILE A 98 12.59 -0.64 12.19
N TYR A 99 13.76 -1.14 11.78
CA TYR A 99 14.62 -0.53 10.73
C TYR A 99 15.66 -1.56 10.25
N ASP A 100 15.44 -2.20 9.09
CA ASP A 100 16.52 -2.83 8.32
C ASP A 100 16.80 -1.94 7.10
N GLY A 101 18.08 -1.72 6.80
CA GLY A 101 18.55 -0.73 5.82
C GLY A 101 18.32 -1.10 4.34
N SER A 102 17.29 -1.86 3.99
CA SER A 102 16.98 -2.18 2.59
C SER A 102 16.17 -1.07 1.91
N ALA A 103 16.49 -0.75 0.64
CA ALA A 103 15.84 0.29 -0.16
C ALA A 103 14.34 0.05 -0.47
N SER A 104 13.76 -1.01 0.11
CA SER A 104 12.38 -1.49 -0.07
C SER A 104 11.37 -1.06 0.99
N HIS A 105 11.76 -0.37 2.07
CA HIS A 105 10.78 0.22 3.00
C HIS A 105 11.08 1.70 3.31
N ARG A 106 10.25 2.59 2.74
CA ARG A 106 10.03 3.92 3.31
C ARG A 106 8.81 3.82 4.23
N CYS A 107 8.96 4.07 5.51
CA CYS A 107 7.87 4.64 6.32
C CYS A 107 8.52 5.55 7.37
N PRO A 108 7.84 6.53 8.00
CA PRO A 108 7.02 6.12 9.16
C PRO A 108 6.07 7.19 9.76
N TRP A 109 4.89 7.50 9.20
CA TRP A 109 3.84 8.16 10.02
C TRP A 109 2.49 7.43 10.00
N CYS A 110 2.56 6.11 9.77
CA CYS A 110 1.60 5.05 10.10
C CYS A 110 0.12 5.25 9.73
N THR A 111 -0.33 4.44 8.78
CA THR A 111 -1.65 3.80 8.81
C THR A 111 -1.65 2.68 9.86
N CYS A 112 -2.34 2.87 10.99
CA CYS A 112 -2.91 1.76 11.79
C CYS A 112 -4.00 2.31 12.72
N SER A 113 -5.19 1.71 12.58
CA SER A 113 -6.34 1.84 13.46
C SER A 113 -6.02 1.29 14.86
N GLY A 114 -6.03 2.16 15.89
CA GLY A 114 -6.06 1.77 17.31
C GLY A 114 -4.85 2.17 18.14
N LEU A 115 -4.98 3.30 18.86
CA LEU A 115 -4.26 3.77 20.07
C LEU A 115 -2.82 3.27 20.36
N SER A 116 -1.86 4.19 20.17
CA SER A 116 -0.82 4.66 21.14
C SER A 116 0.58 4.77 20.51
N CYS A 117 0.86 5.86 19.79
CA CYS A 117 2.24 6.22 19.44
C CYS A 117 2.65 7.45 20.26
N LEU A 118 3.36 7.21 21.36
CA LEU A 118 4.17 8.21 22.05
C LEU A 118 5.64 7.84 21.81
N PHE A 119 6.44 8.83 21.39
CA PHE A 119 7.89 8.81 21.10
C PHE A 119 8.32 8.23 19.75
N VAL A 120 8.46 9.11 18.75
CA VAL A 120 9.47 8.94 17.69
C VAL A 120 10.56 9.98 17.93
N ALA A 121 11.79 9.48 18.07
CA ALA A 121 13.00 10.24 18.35
C ALA A 121 13.42 11.12 17.16
N SER A 122 14.22 12.13 17.51
CA SER A 122 14.89 13.10 16.65
C SER A 122 15.58 12.49 15.42
N ASP A 123 15.04 12.76 14.24
CA ASP A 123 15.83 12.64 13.01
C ASP A 123 16.58 13.96 12.77
N ALA A 124 17.84 14.01 13.21
CA ALA A 124 18.74 15.14 13.01
C ALA A 124 19.05 15.40 11.51
N LYS A 125 18.62 14.54 10.57
CA LYS A 125 18.78 14.77 9.13
C LYS A 125 17.82 15.83 8.57
N ALA A 126 16.70 16.10 9.23
CA ALA A 126 15.71 17.08 8.77
C ALA A 126 16.21 18.54 8.78
N PHE A 127 17.30 18.83 9.50
CA PHE A 127 17.85 20.17 9.67
C PHE A 127 19.00 20.53 8.74
N ARG A 128 19.49 19.58 7.92
CA ARG A 128 20.59 19.84 6.97
C ARG A 128 20.15 20.68 5.77
N GLY A 129 20.84 21.80 5.55
CA GLY A 129 20.68 22.67 4.38
C GLY A 129 20.12 24.07 4.67
N ILE A 130 19.91 24.44 5.94
CA ILE A 130 19.56 25.81 6.34
C ILE A 130 20.74 26.36 7.14
N PHE A 131 21.52 27.27 6.53
CA PHE A 131 22.83 27.73 7.04
C PHE A 131 22.83 28.14 8.53
N LEU A 132 21.72 28.69 9.04
CA LEU A 132 21.56 29.10 10.44
C LEU A 132 21.21 27.95 11.40
N LEU A 133 20.60 26.87 10.92
CA LEU A 133 20.22 25.70 11.72
C LEU A 133 21.32 24.63 11.72
N ASP A 134 22.16 24.57 10.69
CA ASP A 134 23.33 23.68 10.63
C ASP A 134 24.47 24.10 11.59
N LEU A 135 24.50 25.37 12.02
CA LEU A 135 25.48 25.88 12.98
C LEU A 135 25.17 25.52 14.45
N LEU A 136 23.99 24.95 14.74
CA LEU A 136 23.51 24.73 16.10
C LEU A 136 23.15 23.25 16.30
N PRO A 137 23.90 22.48 17.12
CA PRO A 137 23.62 21.07 17.30
C PRO A 137 22.25 20.84 17.96
N ASP A 138 21.44 19.98 17.33
CA ASP A 138 20.29 19.25 17.88
C ASP A 138 19.18 20.06 18.57
N GLY A 139 18.84 21.25 18.08
CA GLY A 139 17.74 22.06 18.63
C GLY A 139 17.96 22.52 20.09
N PHE A 140 19.08 22.14 20.70
CA PHE A 140 19.44 22.44 22.08
C PHE A 140 19.64 23.94 22.25
N CYS A 141 20.39 24.58 21.35
CA CYS A 141 20.57 26.03 21.39
C CYS A 141 19.25 26.78 21.21
N VAL A 142 18.36 26.30 20.34
CA VAL A 142 17.05 26.92 20.11
C VAL A 142 16.15 26.77 21.34
N ALA A 143 16.17 25.61 21.99
CA ALA A 143 15.48 25.38 23.26
C ALA A 143 16.03 26.26 24.39
N VAL A 144 17.36 26.40 24.49
CA VAL A 144 18.04 27.26 25.48
C VAL A 144 17.69 28.73 25.25
N LEU A 145 17.79 29.23 24.01
CA LEU A 145 17.44 30.61 23.66
C LEU A 145 15.97 30.90 23.95
N THR A 146 15.08 29.96 23.64
CA THR A 146 13.65 30.08 23.94
C THR A 146 13.41 30.13 25.45
N ALA A 147 14.04 29.24 26.22
CA ALA A 147 13.92 29.24 27.68
C ALA A 147 14.45 30.55 28.30
N LEU A 148 15.57 31.08 27.80
CA LEU A 148 16.13 32.36 28.23
C LEU A 148 15.21 33.54 27.90
N ALA A 149 14.60 33.55 26.71
CA ALA A 149 13.65 34.57 26.28
C ALA A 149 12.40 34.58 27.17
N VAL A 150 11.79 33.41 27.40
CA VAL A 150 10.63 33.25 28.29
C VAL A 150 10.96 33.67 29.72
N ALA A 151 12.11 33.24 30.25
CA ALA A 151 12.57 33.66 31.57
C ALA A 151 12.80 35.18 31.67
N SER A 152 13.31 35.82 30.62
CA SER A 152 13.47 37.27 30.56
C SER A 152 12.13 38.00 30.60
N MET A 153 11.16 37.57 29.77
CA MET A 153 9.80 38.12 29.74
C MET A 153 9.10 37.96 31.09
N TRP A 154 9.23 36.80 31.74
CA TRP A 154 8.64 36.56 33.06
C TRP A 154 9.26 37.43 34.15
N ARG A 155 10.58 37.67 34.12
CA ARG A 155 11.24 38.62 35.04
C ARG A 155 10.79 40.06 34.81
N GLY A 156 10.51 40.43 33.56
CA GLY A 156 9.90 41.72 33.22
C GLY A 156 8.48 41.85 33.79
N ALA A 157 7.64 40.83 33.54
CA ALA A 157 6.28 40.75 34.05
C ALA A 157 6.23 40.82 35.59
N ASP A 158 7.14 40.12 36.28
CA ASP A 158 7.23 40.16 37.75
C ASP A 158 7.57 41.55 38.29
N ARG A 159 8.50 42.27 37.63
CA ARG A 159 8.87 43.63 38.02
C ARG A 159 7.69 44.59 37.87
N LEU A 160 6.97 44.49 36.74
CA LEU A 160 5.81 45.35 36.46
C LEU A 160 4.62 45.00 37.35
N GLY A 161 4.38 43.72 37.57
CA GLY A 161 3.29 43.23 38.42
C GLY A 161 3.44 43.66 39.87
N ARG A 162 4.66 43.61 40.43
CA ARG A 162 4.93 44.13 41.78
C ARG A 162 4.70 45.64 41.87
N LYS A 163 5.16 46.41 40.87
CA LYS A 163 4.92 47.87 40.82
C LYS A 163 3.43 48.24 40.76
N ARG A 164 2.61 47.39 40.13
CA ARG A 164 1.16 47.61 39.95
C ARG A 164 0.28 46.87 40.96
N GLY A 165 0.86 46.23 41.97
CA GLY A 165 0.10 45.50 43.00
C GLY A 165 -0.74 44.34 42.47
N LEU A 166 -0.34 43.70 41.37
CA LEU A 166 -1.12 42.62 40.75
C LEU A 166 -1.19 41.38 41.64
N GLN A 167 -2.38 40.80 41.75
CA GLN A 167 -2.60 39.55 42.46
C GLN A 167 -1.86 38.37 41.79
N LEU A 168 -1.50 37.36 42.59
CA LEU A 168 -0.72 36.21 42.15
C LEU A 168 -1.38 35.44 40.98
N ARG A 169 -2.72 35.32 41.00
CA ARG A 169 -3.50 34.66 39.94
C ARG A 169 -3.40 35.43 38.62
N THR A 170 -3.55 36.75 38.66
CA THR A 170 -3.39 37.64 37.49
C THR A 170 -1.98 37.54 36.92
N MET A 171 -0.97 37.47 37.79
CA MET A 171 0.42 37.29 37.38
C MET A 171 0.69 35.94 36.70
N ALA A 172 0.04 34.87 37.12
CA ALA A 172 0.14 33.56 36.47
C ALA A 172 -0.46 33.60 35.05
N VAL A 173 -1.61 34.24 34.88
CA VAL A 173 -2.27 34.40 33.56
C VAL A 173 -1.41 35.22 32.60
N VAL A 174 -0.84 36.34 33.07
CA VAL A 174 0.05 37.18 32.25
C VAL A 174 1.27 36.39 31.78
N LYS A 175 1.91 35.61 32.67
CA LYS A 175 3.07 34.80 32.33
C LYS A 175 2.74 33.67 31.36
N ALA A 176 1.62 32.98 31.55
CA ALA A 176 1.14 31.95 30.64
C ALA A 176 0.88 32.54 29.25
N SER A 177 0.22 33.70 29.18
CA SER A 177 -0.07 34.40 27.92
C SER A 177 1.20 34.80 27.17
N LEU A 178 2.22 35.30 27.88
CA LEU A 178 3.53 35.62 27.29
C LEU A 178 4.25 34.39 26.75
N ALA A 179 4.17 33.26 27.46
CA ALA A 179 4.78 32.01 27.00
C ALA A 179 4.06 31.46 25.76
N THR A 180 2.73 31.49 25.74
CA THR A 180 1.93 31.07 24.57
C THR A 180 2.17 31.96 23.37
N ALA A 181 2.22 33.29 23.56
CA ALA A 181 2.50 34.23 22.49
C ALA A 181 3.89 33.99 21.87
N TRP A 182 4.90 33.74 22.71
CA TRP A 182 6.25 33.40 22.25
C TRP A 182 6.29 32.06 21.50
N PHE A 183 5.56 31.06 21.98
CA PHE A 183 5.47 29.78 21.30
C PHE A 183 4.83 29.90 19.91
N LEU A 184 3.71 30.63 19.79
CA LEU A 184 3.06 30.88 18.50
C LEU A 184 4.00 31.64 17.55
N LEU A 185 4.69 32.67 18.04
CA LEU A 185 5.68 33.41 17.26
C LEU A 185 6.82 32.49 16.78
N TYR A 186 7.31 31.62 17.65
CA TYR A 186 8.34 30.65 17.31
C TYR A 186 7.89 29.69 16.21
N CYS A 187 6.70 29.09 16.34
CA CYS A 187 6.12 28.21 15.32
C CYS A 187 5.92 28.93 13.98
N LEU A 188 5.48 30.19 14.02
CA LEU A 188 5.31 31.03 12.84
C LEU A 188 6.64 31.27 12.13
N VAL A 189 7.67 31.67 12.88
CA VAL A 189 8.97 32.05 12.32
C VAL A 189 9.73 30.82 11.84
N VAL A 190 9.89 29.80 12.68
CA VAL A 190 10.69 28.62 12.32
C VAL A 190 9.96 27.75 11.30
N GLY A 191 8.65 27.54 11.47
CA GLY A 191 7.85 26.82 10.48
C GLY A 191 7.80 27.55 9.13
N GLY A 192 7.76 28.89 9.15
CA GLY A 192 7.81 29.71 7.94
C GLY A 192 9.17 29.68 7.25
N LEU A 193 10.28 29.72 8.00
CA LEU A 193 11.63 29.56 7.46
C LEU A 193 11.84 28.17 6.87
N PHE A 194 11.29 27.14 7.52
CA PHE A 194 11.38 25.77 7.02
C PHE A 194 10.56 25.59 5.74
N PHE A 195 9.32 26.07 5.73
CA PHE A 195 8.50 26.13 4.53
C PHE A 195 9.24 26.88 3.43
N ALA A 196 9.79 28.07 3.68
CA ALA A 196 10.54 28.84 2.70
C ALA A 196 11.76 28.08 2.15
N GLY A 197 12.59 27.50 3.02
CA GLY A 197 13.87 26.88 2.67
C GLY A 197 13.81 25.46 2.11
N ARG A 198 12.68 24.75 2.23
CA ARG A 198 12.54 23.34 1.81
C ARG A 198 11.40 23.15 0.79
N PRO A 199 11.69 23.09 -0.53
CA PRO A 199 10.72 22.84 -1.60
C PRO A 199 9.82 21.62 -1.38
N ASP A 200 10.37 20.61 -0.70
CA ASP A 200 9.75 19.35 -0.30
C ASP A 200 8.74 19.46 0.85
N TYR A 201 8.63 20.63 1.50
CA TYR A 201 7.66 20.88 2.57
C TYR A 201 6.36 21.49 1.97
N PRO A 202 5.27 20.71 1.82
CA PRO A 202 4.17 21.07 0.92
C PRO A 202 3.18 22.08 1.50
N TYR A 203 3.21 22.35 2.81
CA TYR A 203 2.17 23.10 3.50
C TYR A 203 2.71 23.87 4.71
N PHE A 204 2.22 25.09 4.92
CA PHE A 204 2.40 25.83 6.17
C PHE A 204 1.22 26.78 6.43
N LEU A 205 0.49 26.57 7.54
CA LEU A 205 -0.60 27.43 8.02
C LEU A 205 -1.63 27.84 6.94
N GLY A 206 -2.21 26.86 6.26
CA GLY A 206 -3.24 27.08 5.23
C GLY A 206 -2.67 27.40 3.85
N ILE A 207 -1.34 27.59 3.74
CA ILE A 207 -0.67 27.87 2.49
C ILE A 207 -0.09 26.57 1.96
N GLU A 208 -0.70 26.03 0.91
CA GLU A 208 -0.14 24.91 0.14
C GLU A 208 0.81 25.46 -0.93
N ARG A 209 1.98 24.83 -1.09
CA ARG A 209 2.81 25.07 -2.28
C ARG A 209 2.11 24.41 -3.45
N ALA A 210 1.86 25.20 -4.50
CA ALA A 210 1.59 24.62 -5.81
C ALA A 210 2.72 23.63 -6.10
N ALA A 211 2.38 22.38 -6.40
CA ALA A 211 3.34 21.41 -6.93
C ALA A 211 4.09 22.12 -8.07
N PRO A 212 5.42 21.90 -8.24
CA PRO A 212 6.11 22.47 -9.37
C PRO A 212 5.33 22.10 -10.62
N SER A 213 4.70 23.11 -11.23
CA SER A 213 4.10 23.00 -12.53
C SER A 213 5.27 22.71 -13.45
N LEU A 214 5.40 21.46 -13.87
CA LEU A 214 6.07 21.16 -15.13
C LEU A 214 5.42 22.11 -16.14
N GLY A 215 6.19 23.10 -16.54
CA GLY A 215 5.70 24.26 -17.27
C GLY A 215 4.84 23.83 -18.44
N ALA A 216 3.73 24.54 -18.61
CA ALA A 216 2.93 24.49 -19.81
C ALA A 216 3.84 24.65 -21.04
N GLN A 217 4.07 23.55 -21.76
CA GLN A 217 4.42 23.61 -23.17
C GLN A 217 3.10 23.63 -23.96
N PRO A 218 2.91 24.60 -24.84
CA PRO A 218 1.72 24.66 -25.67
C PRO A 218 1.84 23.62 -26.79
N HIS A 219 0.72 22.95 -27.07
CA HIS A 219 0.55 22.02 -28.20
C HIS A 219 1.38 20.73 -28.17
N PHE A 220 0.95 19.76 -27.36
CA PHE A 220 0.98 18.35 -27.75
C PHE A 220 -0.32 17.67 -27.34
N ALA A 221 -1.39 18.02 -28.06
CA ALA A 221 -2.40 17.01 -28.35
C ALA A 221 -1.78 16.08 -29.39
N LEU A 222 -1.21 14.96 -28.95
CA LEU A 222 -1.03 13.69 -29.68
C LEU A 222 -0.24 12.73 -28.78
N LEU A 223 -0.97 11.75 -28.24
CA LEU A 223 -0.47 10.44 -27.80
C LEU A 223 0.45 10.44 -26.56
N SER A 224 -0.13 10.66 -25.38
CA SER A 224 0.26 9.80 -24.25
C SER A 224 -0.06 8.36 -24.68
N PRO A 225 0.88 7.40 -24.66
CA PRO A 225 0.50 6.01 -24.86
C PRO A 225 -0.57 5.68 -23.81
N PRO A 226 -1.68 5.02 -24.18
CA PRO A 226 -2.74 4.74 -23.22
C PRO A 226 -2.16 3.98 -22.03
N ALA A 227 -2.73 4.22 -20.85
CA ALA A 227 -2.58 3.34 -19.71
C ALA A 227 -3.09 1.95 -20.14
N SER A 228 -2.17 1.09 -20.58
CA SER A 228 -2.43 -0.21 -21.21
C SER A 228 -3.28 -0.17 -22.49
N ARG A 229 -2.95 -1.01 -23.48
CA ARG A 229 -3.71 -1.10 -24.75
C ARG A 229 -5.09 -1.77 -24.62
N LEU A 230 -5.43 -2.25 -23.43
CA LEU A 230 -6.57 -3.10 -23.14
C LEU A 230 -7.60 -2.40 -22.24
N LEU A 231 -7.46 -1.08 -22.03
CA LEU A 231 -8.46 -0.26 -21.35
C LEU A 231 -9.32 0.49 -22.35
N LEU A 232 -10.61 0.58 -22.03
CA LEU A 232 -11.59 1.42 -22.70
C LEU A 232 -12.11 2.44 -21.70
N SER A 233 -12.09 3.73 -22.03
CA SER A 233 -12.65 4.75 -21.16
C SER A 233 -14.19 4.73 -21.18
N VAL A 234 -14.80 5.29 -20.13
CA VAL A 234 -16.27 5.47 -20.07
C VAL A 234 -16.79 6.26 -21.27
N GLN A 235 -16.09 7.33 -21.66
CA GLN A 235 -16.48 8.18 -22.77
C GLN A 235 -16.46 7.42 -24.11
N GLU A 236 -15.42 6.64 -24.37
CA GLU A 236 -15.32 5.81 -25.58
C GLU A 236 -16.43 4.77 -25.64
N LEU A 237 -16.73 4.10 -24.51
CA LEU A 237 -17.82 3.13 -24.43
C LEU A 237 -19.18 3.79 -24.69
N GLN A 238 -19.41 5.00 -24.19
CA GLN A 238 -20.66 5.73 -24.45
C GLN A 238 -20.80 6.11 -25.93
N LEU A 239 -19.73 6.60 -26.56
CA LEU A 239 -19.73 6.99 -27.98
C LEU A 239 -19.89 5.80 -28.92
N GLN A 240 -19.34 4.64 -28.57
CA GLN A 240 -19.35 3.44 -29.40
C GLN A 240 -20.19 2.31 -28.80
N ARG A 241 -21.25 2.63 -28.05
CA ARG A 241 -21.99 1.65 -27.24
C ARG A 241 -22.49 0.44 -28.03
N SER A 242 -22.96 0.63 -29.27
CA SER A 242 -23.46 -0.45 -30.13
C SER A 242 -22.35 -1.36 -30.68
N ALA A 243 -21.10 -0.91 -30.67
CA ALA A 243 -19.97 -1.68 -31.17
C ALA A 243 -19.42 -2.67 -30.13
N TRP A 244 -19.82 -2.56 -28.86
CA TRP A 244 -19.29 -3.37 -27.76
C TRP A 244 -20.39 -4.18 -27.07
N VAL A 245 -20.12 -5.46 -26.86
CA VAL A 245 -20.82 -6.27 -25.87
C VAL A 245 -20.22 -5.98 -24.50
N VAL A 246 -21.07 -5.66 -23.53
CA VAL A 246 -20.63 -5.27 -22.18
C VAL A 246 -20.85 -6.45 -21.24
N LEU A 247 -19.79 -6.94 -20.60
CA LEU A 247 -19.85 -8.01 -19.62
C LEU A 247 -19.64 -7.48 -18.19
N ASP A 248 -20.54 -7.85 -17.29
CA ASP A 248 -20.49 -7.54 -15.86
C ASP A 248 -19.94 -8.74 -15.07
N ALA A 249 -18.78 -8.58 -14.45
CA ALA A 249 -18.11 -9.65 -13.71
C ALA A 249 -18.57 -9.74 -12.23
N ARG A 250 -19.36 -8.78 -11.72
CA ARG A 250 -19.64 -8.60 -10.28
C ARG A 250 -20.64 -9.58 -9.67
N GLY A 251 -21.20 -10.49 -10.47
CA GLY A 251 -22.25 -11.42 -10.04
C GLY A 251 -23.46 -11.44 -10.97
N SER A 252 -24.37 -12.39 -10.74
CA SER A 252 -25.63 -12.51 -11.49
C SER A 252 -26.67 -11.43 -11.14
N ARG A 253 -26.56 -10.86 -9.94
CA ARG A 253 -27.42 -9.77 -9.42
C ARG A 253 -26.56 -8.75 -8.68
N PRO A 254 -25.80 -7.92 -9.41
CA PRO A 254 -24.92 -6.94 -8.78
C PRO A 254 -25.72 -5.87 -8.05
N SER A 255 -25.21 -5.40 -6.92
CA SER A 255 -25.80 -4.28 -6.18
C SER A 255 -25.52 -2.93 -6.86
N GLY A 256 -26.47 -2.00 -6.73
CA GLY A 256 -26.32 -0.64 -7.26
C GLY A 256 -26.39 -0.53 -8.79
N GLY A 257 -27.14 -1.43 -9.44
CA GLY A 257 -27.41 -1.40 -10.87
C GLY A 257 -26.28 -1.94 -11.76
N ALA A 258 -26.56 -2.02 -13.06
CA ALA A 258 -25.66 -2.49 -14.11
C ALA A 258 -25.56 -1.46 -15.24
N ILE A 259 -24.50 -1.52 -16.04
CA ILE A 259 -24.42 -0.75 -17.28
C ILE A 259 -25.58 -1.21 -18.19
N PRO A 260 -26.37 -0.29 -18.79
CA PRO A 260 -27.52 -0.66 -19.61
C PRO A 260 -27.13 -1.65 -20.71
N GLY A 261 -27.84 -2.77 -20.81
CA GLY A 261 -27.58 -3.83 -21.78
C GLY A 261 -26.38 -4.72 -21.47
N ALA A 262 -25.79 -4.65 -20.26
CA ALA A 262 -24.72 -5.55 -19.85
C ALA A 262 -25.23 -6.98 -19.62
N ILE A 263 -24.36 -7.95 -19.89
CA ILE A 263 -24.58 -9.37 -19.62
C ILE A 263 -23.74 -9.75 -18.40
N ALA A 264 -24.37 -10.34 -17.37
CA ALA A 264 -23.62 -10.83 -16.22
C ALA A 264 -22.87 -12.12 -16.57
N ALA A 265 -21.57 -12.15 -16.33
CA ALA A 265 -20.71 -13.29 -16.56
C ALA A 265 -19.82 -13.54 -15.33
N PRO A 266 -20.41 -13.99 -14.21
CA PRO A 266 -19.66 -14.16 -12.97
C PRO A 266 -18.70 -15.35 -13.08
N TRP A 267 -17.45 -15.17 -12.66
CA TRP A 267 -16.41 -16.20 -12.77
C TRP A 267 -16.79 -17.57 -12.17
N PRO A 268 -17.58 -17.70 -11.07
CA PRO A 268 -17.96 -19.02 -10.56
C PRO A 268 -18.81 -19.83 -11.53
N ALA A 269 -19.54 -19.17 -12.45
CA ALA A 269 -20.26 -19.88 -13.49
C ALA A 269 -19.30 -20.53 -14.52
N LEU A 270 -18.07 -20.03 -14.62
CA LEU A 270 -17.05 -20.51 -15.57
C LEU A 270 -16.03 -21.46 -14.93
N ALA A 271 -16.20 -21.77 -13.64
CA ALA A 271 -15.29 -22.63 -12.87
C ALA A 271 -15.91 -24.01 -12.62
N GLN A 272 -15.04 -25.01 -12.46
CA GLN A 272 -15.39 -26.36 -12.06
C GLN A 272 -15.79 -26.41 -10.59
N GLY A 273 -16.54 -27.45 -10.22
CA GLY A 273 -16.81 -27.81 -8.82
C GLY A 273 -17.71 -26.84 -8.07
N GLY A 274 -18.28 -27.33 -6.96
CA GLY A 274 -18.99 -26.51 -5.99
C GLY A 274 -18.09 -25.99 -4.86
N ALA A 275 -18.67 -25.24 -3.91
CA ALA A 275 -17.96 -24.79 -2.71
C ALA A 275 -17.34 -25.94 -1.89
N ALA A 276 -17.87 -27.15 -2.01
CA ALA A 276 -17.37 -28.36 -1.35
C ALA A 276 -16.13 -28.98 -2.01
N GLU A 277 -15.84 -28.67 -3.27
CA GLU A 277 -14.72 -29.24 -4.02
C GLU A 277 -13.53 -28.26 -4.05
N LEU A 278 -12.91 -28.06 -2.88
CA LEU A 278 -11.85 -27.05 -2.68
C LEU A 278 -10.75 -27.11 -3.76
N GLY A 279 -10.34 -28.29 -4.21
CA GLY A 279 -9.29 -28.42 -5.23
C GLY A 279 -9.72 -28.07 -6.66
N ARG A 280 -11.02 -27.94 -6.94
CA ARG A 280 -11.57 -27.69 -8.29
C ARG A 280 -12.36 -26.41 -8.41
N ARG A 281 -12.85 -25.83 -7.30
CA ARG A 281 -13.78 -24.68 -7.23
C ARG A 281 -13.38 -23.42 -8.02
N SER A 282 -12.11 -23.27 -8.37
CA SER A 282 -11.57 -22.14 -9.15
C SER A 282 -10.97 -22.56 -10.50
N VAL A 283 -10.82 -23.86 -10.74
CA VAL A 283 -10.27 -24.40 -11.99
C VAL A 283 -11.25 -24.08 -13.11
N LEU A 284 -10.76 -23.61 -14.25
CA LEU A 284 -11.62 -23.22 -15.36
C LEU A 284 -12.36 -24.43 -15.95
N LEU A 285 -13.63 -24.26 -16.35
CA LEU A 285 -14.34 -25.27 -17.14
C LEU A 285 -13.63 -25.50 -18.50
N PRO A 286 -13.83 -26.66 -19.15
CA PRO A 286 -13.32 -26.89 -20.50
C PRO A 286 -13.73 -25.77 -21.46
N ALA A 287 -12.79 -25.36 -22.32
CA ALA A 287 -12.96 -24.20 -23.20
C ALA A 287 -14.25 -24.26 -24.04
N GLY A 288 -14.58 -25.44 -24.59
CA GLY A 288 -15.78 -25.62 -25.41
C GLY A 288 -17.10 -25.46 -24.63
N GLU A 289 -17.12 -25.81 -23.35
CA GLU A 289 -18.29 -25.57 -22.49
C GLU A 289 -18.49 -24.08 -22.25
N ILE A 290 -17.42 -23.35 -21.95
CA ILE A 290 -17.50 -21.90 -21.72
C ILE A 290 -17.93 -21.17 -23.00
N LEU A 291 -17.38 -21.54 -24.16
CA LEU A 291 -17.78 -20.98 -25.44
C LEU A 291 -19.26 -21.23 -25.74
N THR A 292 -19.77 -22.42 -25.41
CA THR A 292 -21.20 -22.74 -25.55
C THR A 292 -22.05 -21.86 -24.63
N MET A 293 -21.62 -21.66 -23.39
CA MET A 293 -22.30 -20.80 -22.41
C MET A 293 -22.31 -19.32 -22.83
N LEU A 294 -21.21 -18.81 -23.39
CA LEU A 294 -21.11 -17.45 -23.92
C LEU A 294 -21.98 -17.28 -25.18
N ALA A 295 -21.96 -18.26 -26.09
CA ALA A 295 -22.77 -18.23 -27.31
C ALA A 295 -24.28 -18.20 -27.02
N ALA A 296 -24.73 -18.87 -25.96
CA ALA A 296 -26.13 -18.86 -25.52
C ALA A 296 -26.65 -17.46 -25.12
N VAL A 297 -25.76 -16.52 -24.82
CA VAL A 297 -26.08 -15.10 -24.54
C VAL A 297 -25.60 -14.15 -25.65
N GLY A 298 -25.26 -14.69 -26.83
CA GLY A 298 -24.87 -13.90 -28.00
C GLY A 298 -23.40 -13.44 -28.01
N VAL A 299 -22.53 -14.02 -27.19
CA VAL A 299 -21.11 -13.67 -27.12
C VAL A 299 -20.27 -14.73 -27.80
N THR A 300 -19.49 -14.34 -28.79
CA THR A 300 -18.64 -15.25 -29.58
C THR A 300 -17.23 -14.65 -29.73
N ARG A 301 -16.25 -15.43 -30.19
CA ARG A 301 -14.86 -14.97 -30.37
C ARG A 301 -14.69 -13.77 -31.31
N THR A 302 -15.68 -13.51 -32.17
CA THR A 302 -15.68 -12.35 -33.09
C THR A 302 -16.33 -11.10 -32.47
N SER A 303 -16.99 -11.23 -31.31
CA SER A 303 -17.57 -10.11 -30.58
C SER A 303 -16.47 -9.18 -30.07
N ARG A 304 -16.71 -7.87 -30.16
CA ARG A 304 -15.94 -6.89 -29.38
C ARG A 304 -16.53 -6.83 -27.97
N VAL A 305 -15.74 -7.15 -26.97
CA VAL A 305 -16.15 -7.31 -25.58
C VAL A 305 -15.42 -6.33 -24.69
N VAL A 306 -16.19 -5.57 -23.90
CA VAL A 306 -15.67 -4.80 -22.77
C VAL A 306 -16.14 -5.44 -21.47
N VAL A 307 -15.21 -5.74 -20.58
CA VAL A 307 -15.49 -6.31 -19.27
C VAL A 307 -15.43 -5.21 -18.21
N TYR A 308 -16.33 -5.24 -17.23
CA TYR A 308 -16.21 -4.36 -16.07
C TYR A 308 -16.54 -5.11 -14.77
N GLY A 309 -15.96 -4.60 -13.69
CA GLY A 309 -16.10 -5.13 -12.34
C GLY A 309 -16.24 -4.02 -11.31
N SER A 310 -16.01 -4.37 -10.05
CA SER A 310 -15.85 -3.42 -8.96
C SER A 310 -14.36 -3.16 -8.81
N TRP A 311 -13.88 -2.08 -9.43
CA TRP A 311 -12.47 -1.89 -9.79
C TRP A 311 -11.45 -2.18 -8.67
N ASP A 312 -11.34 -1.28 -7.71
CA ASP A 312 -10.55 -1.47 -6.48
C ASP A 312 -11.41 -1.95 -5.30
N GLY A 313 -12.74 -1.96 -5.46
CA GLY A 313 -13.70 -2.43 -4.45
C GLY A 313 -13.96 -3.94 -4.46
N GLY A 314 -13.58 -4.65 -5.54
CA GLY A 314 -13.77 -6.08 -5.74
C GLY A 314 -12.50 -6.90 -5.53
N TRP A 315 -12.48 -8.12 -6.06
CA TRP A 315 -11.32 -9.04 -6.04
C TRP A 315 -10.58 -9.09 -7.38
N GLY A 316 -11.04 -8.34 -8.39
CA GLY A 316 -10.50 -8.36 -9.75
C GLY A 316 -11.21 -9.34 -10.68
N GLU A 317 -12.51 -9.55 -10.46
CA GLU A 317 -13.36 -10.45 -11.23
C GLU A 317 -13.38 -10.10 -12.73
N GLU A 318 -13.28 -8.82 -13.08
CA GLU A 318 -13.16 -8.32 -14.44
C GLU A 318 -11.87 -8.78 -15.10
N GLY A 319 -10.76 -8.79 -14.37
CA GLY A 319 -9.48 -9.28 -14.84
C GLY A 319 -9.49 -10.80 -15.05
N ARG A 320 -10.15 -11.54 -14.16
CA ARG A 320 -10.38 -12.98 -14.32
C ARG A 320 -11.19 -13.30 -15.57
N LEU A 321 -12.28 -12.55 -15.80
CA LEU A 321 -13.11 -12.75 -16.96
C LEU A 321 -12.39 -12.32 -18.25
N PHE A 322 -11.67 -11.19 -18.23
CA PHE A 322 -10.78 -10.78 -19.32
C PHE A 322 -9.80 -11.90 -19.69
N TRP A 323 -9.06 -12.41 -18.71
CA TRP A 323 -8.10 -13.50 -18.92
C TRP A 323 -8.78 -14.74 -19.51
N THR A 324 -9.99 -15.06 -19.06
CA THR A 324 -10.74 -16.21 -19.58
C THR A 324 -11.04 -16.01 -21.07
N LEU A 325 -11.46 -14.82 -21.47
CA LEU A 325 -11.75 -14.51 -22.88
C LEU A 325 -10.47 -14.50 -23.74
N ASP A 326 -9.37 -13.95 -23.21
CA ASP A 326 -8.06 -13.95 -23.89
C ASP A 326 -7.56 -15.38 -24.10
N TYR A 327 -7.61 -16.22 -23.06
CA TYR A 327 -7.34 -17.67 -23.14
C TYR A 327 -8.22 -18.37 -24.17
N LEU A 328 -9.52 -18.03 -24.22
CA LEU A 328 -10.43 -18.62 -25.19
C LEU A 328 -10.18 -18.15 -26.63
N GLY A 329 -9.25 -17.22 -26.89
CA GLY A 329 -8.89 -16.76 -28.23
C GLY A 329 -9.71 -15.57 -28.73
N PHE A 330 -10.33 -14.79 -27.83
CA PHE A 330 -10.90 -13.50 -28.22
C PHE A 330 -9.77 -12.57 -28.68
N LYS A 331 -9.99 -11.86 -29.79
CA LYS A 331 -8.95 -11.01 -30.38
C LYS A 331 -8.66 -9.80 -29.49
N GLU A 332 -7.38 -9.53 -29.24
CA GLU A 332 -6.90 -8.37 -28.48
C GLU A 332 -7.52 -7.04 -28.97
N SER A 333 -7.67 -6.86 -30.29
CA SER A 333 -8.27 -5.66 -30.90
C SER A 333 -9.76 -5.43 -30.54
N GLY A 334 -10.42 -6.45 -30.00
CA GLY A 334 -11.82 -6.43 -29.60
C GLY A 334 -12.02 -6.81 -28.14
N LEU A 335 -10.99 -6.83 -27.30
CA LEU A 335 -11.10 -7.23 -25.90
C LEU A 335 -10.51 -6.13 -25.00
N ALA A 336 -11.33 -5.61 -24.09
CA ALA A 336 -10.91 -4.54 -23.18
C ALA A 336 -11.56 -4.69 -21.79
N CYS A 337 -10.98 -4.04 -20.79
CA CYS A 337 -11.65 -3.72 -19.52
C CYS A 337 -12.08 -2.24 -19.51
N LEU A 338 -13.22 -1.95 -18.88
CA LEU A 338 -13.65 -0.58 -18.64
C LEU A 338 -12.75 0.05 -17.58
N ASP A 339 -12.05 1.13 -17.95
CA ASP A 339 -11.14 1.83 -17.04
C ASP A 339 -11.89 2.40 -15.84
N GLY A 340 -11.51 1.93 -14.65
CA GLY A 340 -12.16 2.29 -13.40
C GLY A 340 -13.48 1.56 -13.11
N GLY A 341 -13.85 0.57 -13.92
CA GLY A 341 -15.00 -0.30 -13.66
C GLY A 341 -16.33 0.45 -13.49
N ILE A 342 -17.22 -0.11 -12.66
CA ILE A 342 -18.54 0.50 -12.41
C ILE A 342 -18.43 1.83 -11.64
N GLU A 343 -17.38 2.01 -10.85
CA GLU A 343 -17.10 3.21 -10.08
C GLU A 343 -16.85 4.41 -11.01
N ALA A 344 -16.07 4.23 -12.08
CA ALA A 344 -15.88 5.28 -13.09
C ALA A 344 -17.16 5.59 -13.86
N TRP A 345 -17.93 4.57 -14.24
CA TRP A 345 -19.22 4.76 -14.93
C TRP A 345 -20.20 5.61 -14.09
N ARG A 346 -20.31 5.33 -12.79
CA ARG A 346 -21.12 6.11 -11.85
C ARG A 346 -20.59 7.53 -11.69
N THR A 347 -19.28 7.67 -11.54
CA THR A 347 -18.63 8.99 -11.38
C THR A 347 -18.85 9.88 -12.59
N ALA A 348 -18.92 9.30 -13.79
CA ALA A 348 -19.27 10.00 -15.02
C ALA A 348 -20.75 10.39 -15.14
N GLY A 349 -21.59 10.04 -14.15
CA GLY A 349 -23.04 10.31 -14.19
C GLY A 349 -23.79 9.52 -15.27
N ALA A 350 -23.21 8.42 -15.75
CA ALA A 350 -23.78 7.64 -16.84
C ALA A 350 -25.00 6.81 -16.38
N PRO A 351 -25.99 6.56 -17.26
CA PRO A 351 -27.21 5.85 -16.89
C PRO A 351 -26.93 4.42 -16.38
N LEU A 352 -27.73 3.95 -15.43
CA LEU A 352 -27.71 2.58 -14.92
C LEU A 352 -29.04 1.88 -15.18
N ALA A 353 -28.97 0.61 -15.55
CA ALA A 353 -30.10 -0.30 -15.51
C ALA A 353 -30.25 -0.92 -14.12
N ALA A 354 -31.47 -1.31 -13.75
CA ALA A 354 -31.74 -1.95 -12.46
C ALA A 354 -31.06 -3.32 -12.32
N ALA A 355 -30.87 -4.04 -13.43
CA ALA A 355 -30.24 -5.36 -13.49
C ALA A 355 -29.58 -5.60 -14.86
N PRO A 356 -28.66 -6.59 -14.96
CA PRO A 356 -28.14 -7.09 -16.24
C PRO A 356 -29.24 -7.60 -17.17
N ALA A 357 -29.05 -7.47 -18.48
CA ALA A 357 -30.01 -7.88 -19.52
C ALA A 357 -30.04 -9.40 -19.74
N ALA A 358 -28.91 -10.07 -19.50
CA ALA A 358 -28.79 -11.53 -19.52
C ALA A 358 -27.77 -11.99 -18.49
N VAL A 359 -27.72 -13.31 -18.25
CA VAL A 359 -26.77 -13.93 -17.32
C VAL A 359 -26.21 -15.18 -17.97
N VAL A 360 -24.89 -15.31 -18.02
CA VAL A 360 -24.20 -16.55 -18.38
C VAL A 360 -24.47 -17.58 -17.28
N ARG A 361 -25.06 -18.72 -17.66
CA ARG A 361 -25.45 -19.78 -16.73
C ARG A 361 -24.67 -21.06 -17.01
N PRO A 362 -24.31 -21.82 -15.96
CA PRO A 362 -23.74 -23.16 -16.14
C PRO A 362 -24.61 -24.02 -17.05
N LEU A 363 -23.97 -24.87 -17.86
CA LEU A 363 -24.68 -25.86 -18.66
C LEU A 363 -25.49 -26.80 -17.76
N ALA A 364 -26.63 -27.26 -18.26
CA ALA A 364 -27.41 -28.27 -17.56
C ALA A 364 -26.58 -29.56 -17.44
N ARG A 365 -26.68 -30.27 -16.32
CA ARG A 365 -26.03 -31.58 -16.15
C ARG A 365 -26.43 -32.51 -17.29
N GLY A 366 -25.45 -33.10 -17.97
CA GLY A 366 -25.67 -33.98 -19.13
C GLY A 366 -25.73 -33.27 -20.48
N SER A 367 -25.54 -31.95 -20.52
CA SER A 367 -25.18 -31.28 -21.78
C SER A 367 -23.84 -31.88 -22.23
N GLY A 368 -23.78 -32.50 -23.41
CA GLY A 368 -22.55 -33.08 -23.94
C GLY A 368 -21.41 -32.06 -23.95
N PRO A 369 -20.13 -32.50 -24.06
CA PRO A 369 -19.01 -31.58 -24.06
C PRO A 369 -19.23 -30.55 -25.16
N GLY A 370 -19.29 -29.27 -24.78
CA GLY A 370 -19.32 -28.20 -25.77
C GLY A 370 -18.12 -28.38 -26.70
N VAL A 371 -18.36 -28.42 -28.00
CA VAL A 371 -17.26 -28.61 -28.97
C VAL A 371 -16.64 -27.24 -29.22
N ALA A 372 -15.40 -27.04 -28.76
CA ALA A 372 -14.61 -25.89 -29.17
C ALA A 372 -14.25 -26.08 -30.65
N THR A 373 -14.66 -25.15 -31.51
CA THR A 373 -14.35 -25.19 -32.95
C THR A 373 -12.89 -24.80 -33.24
N GLU A 374 -12.22 -24.14 -32.29
CA GLU A 374 -10.79 -23.80 -32.37
C GLU A 374 -10.17 -23.94 -30.98
N ALA A 375 -8.89 -24.34 -30.95
CA ALA A 375 -8.13 -24.49 -29.72
C ALA A 375 -7.98 -23.15 -28.97
N PRO A 376 -7.99 -23.15 -27.64
CA PRO A 376 -7.67 -21.97 -26.85
C PRO A 376 -6.15 -21.66 -26.91
N GLU A 377 -5.78 -20.48 -26.43
CA GLU A 377 -4.40 -20.01 -26.31
C GLU A 377 -3.74 -20.67 -25.09
N GLU A 378 -3.26 -21.90 -25.23
CA GLU A 378 -2.71 -22.68 -24.10
C GLU A 378 -1.53 -21.99 -23.40
N ASP A 379 -0.84 -21.06 -24.08
CA ASP A 379 0.24 -20.26 -23.50
C ASP A 379 -0.22 -19.18 -22.53
N PHE A 380 -1.52 -18.97 -22.35
CA PHE A 380 -2.07 -17.99 -21.40
C PHE A 380 -2.57 -18.62 -20.12
N ARG A 381 -2.66 -19.95 -20.06
CA ARG A 381 -3.12 -20.70 -18.89
C ARG A 381 -2.00 -21.57 -18.35
N ALA A 382 -1.91 -21.64 -17.02
CA ALA A 382 -1.12 -22.63 -16.32
C ALA A 382 -2.09 -23.53 -15.52
N GLU A 383 -1.93 -24.84 -15.63
CA GLU A 383 -2.64 -25.82 -14.80
C GLU A 383 -1.74 -26.29 -13.65
N THR A 384 -2.32 -26.90 -12.60
CA THR A 384 -1.56 -27.38 -11.44
C THR A 384 -0.42 -28.34 -11.83
N SER A 385 -0.69 -29.27 -12.75
CA SER A 385 0.31 -30.23 -13.27
C SER A 385 1.43 -29.53 -14.03
N TRP A 386 1.10 -28.51 -14.81
CA TRP A 386 2.07 -27.72 -15.56
C TRP A 386 2.97 -26.91 -14.62
N VAL A 387 2.41 -26.24 -13.60
CA VAL A 387 3.20 -25.53 -12.59
C VAL A 387 4.09 -26.49 -11.80
N GLN A 388 3.61 -27.69 -11.48
CA GLN A 388 4.42 -28.72 -10.84
C GLN A 388 5.63 -29.13 -11.71
N GLN A 389 5.42 -29.33 -13.01
CA GLN A 389 6.49 -29.67 -13.95
C GLN A 389 7.51 -28.53 -14.10
N LEU A 390 7.03 -27.29 -14.18
CA LEU A 390 7.85 -26.08 -14.23
C LEU A 390 8.84 -26.04 -13.05
N LEU A 391 8.34 -26.27 -11.83
CA LEU A 391 9.17 -26.31 -10.63
C LEU A 391 10.11 -27.51 -10.60
N ALA A 392 9.66 -28.69 -11.04
CA ALA A 392 10.48 -29.90 -11.06
C ALA A 392 11.66 -29.80 -12.03
N GLN A 393 11.51 -29.05 -13.13
CA GLN A 393 12.56 -28.84 -14.12
C GLN A 393 13.51 -27.68 -13.78
N ALA A 394 13.22 -26.93 -12.71
CA ALA A 394 13.94 -25.70 -12.37
C ALA A 394 14.08 -24.73 -13.56
N ALA A 395 13.01 -24.63 -14.38
CA ALA A 395 13.00 -23.77 -15.56
C ALA A 395 13.10 -22.29 -15.14
N PRO A 396 13.67 -21.40 -15.98
CA PRO A 396 13.75 -19.97 -15.69
C PRO A 396 12.35 -19.35 -15.66
N ALA A 397 11.75 -19.29 -14.47
CA ALA A 397 10.38 -18.82 -14.31
C ALA A 397 10.20 -17.96 -13.07
N VAL A 398 9.22 -17.07 -13.16
CA VAL A 398 8.80 -16.18 -12.07
C VAL A 398 7.36 -16.51 -11.70
N LEU A 399 7.15 -17.01 -10.48
CA LEU A 399 5.81 -17.21 -9.93
C LEU A 399 5.45 -15.99 -9.07
N LEU A 400 4.40 -15.27 -9.44
CA LEU A 400 3.90 -14.12 -8.70
C LEU A 400 2.73 -14.55 -7.81
N ASP A 401 2.95 -14.59 -6.50
CA ASP A 401 1.86 -14.74 -5.52
C ASP A 401 1.22 -13.37 -5.26
N THR A 402 0.00 -13.22 -5.75
CA THR A 402 -0.71 -11.94 -5.74
C THR A 402 -1.58 -11.70 -4.51
N ARG A 403 -1.49 -12.60 -3.52
CA ARG A 403 -2.29 -12.59 -2.30
C ARG A 403 -1.80 -11.58 -1.25
N GLU A 404 -2.56 -11.45 -0.17
CA GLU A 404 -2.15 -10.65 0.98
C GLU A 404 -0.99 -11.31 1.73
N ARG A 405 -0.24 -10.52 2.52
CA ARG A 405 0.95 -10.99 3.25
C ARG A 405 0.65 -12.21 4.13
N ALA A 406 -0.44 -12.14 4.89
CA ALA A 406 -0.89 -13.20 5.78
C ALA A 406 -1.18 -14.52 5.04
N GLU A 407 -1.70 -14.44 3.82
CA GLU A 407 -1.95 -15.62 2.98
C GLU A 407 -0.65 -16.21 2.44
N PHE A 408 0.30 -15.36 2.03
CA PHE A 408 1.60 -15.77 1.53
C PHE A 408 2.44 -16.44 2.63
N GLU A 409 2.65 -15.76 3.76
CA GLU A 409 3.44 -16.30 4.87
C GLU A 409 2.82 -17.56 5.49
N GLY A 410 1.51 -17.73 5.37
CA GLY A 410 0.76 -18.82 5.98
C GLY A 410 0.48 -18.53 7.45
N MET A 411 -0.76 -18.15 7.76
CA MET A 411 -1.20 -17.92 9.13
C MET A 411 -1.19 -19.24 9.94
N PRO A 412 -0.66 -19.25 11.18
CA PRO A 412 -0.69 -20.41 12.07
C PRO A 412 -2.12 -20.89 12.40
N THR A 413 -3.10 -19.99 12.33
CA THR A 413 -4.53 -20.30 12.56
C THR A 413 -5.22 -20.96 11.36
N GLY A 414 -4.51 -21.17 10.25
CA GLY A 414 -5.07 -21.68 9.00
C GLY A 414 -5.27 -20.60 7.94
N ASP A 415 -5.49 -21.01 6.69
CA ASP A 415 -5.64 -20.10 5.57
C ASP A 415 -6.96 -19.29 5.70
N PRO A 416 -6.91 -17.95 5.61
CA PRO A 416 -8.07 -17.10 5.87
C PRO A 416 -9.19 -17.24 4.83
N ASN A 417 -8.90 -17.80 3.65
CA ASN A 417 -9.85 -18.02 2.57
C ASN A 417 -10.30 -19.48 2.47
N GLY A 418 -9.93 -20.32 3.45
CA GLY A 418 -10.37 -21.71 3.54
C GLY A 418 -9.61 -22.66 2.62
N ALA A 419 -8.38 -22.32 2.21
CA ALA A 419 -7.50 -23.27 1.53
C ALA A 419 -7.11 -24.43 2.47
N ALA A 420 -6.83 -25.61 1.91
CA ALA A 420 -6.60 -26.82 2.70
C ALA A 420 -5.28 -26.78 3.50
N ARG A 421 -4.34 -25.94 3.07
CA ARG A 421 -3.04 -25.70 3.70
C ARG A 421 -2.74 -24.21 3.69
N SER A 422 -2.00 -23.74 4.68
CA SER A 422 -1.71 -22.32 4.90
C SER A 422 -0.24 -22.03 4.63
N GLY A 423 0.04 -21.29 3.54
CA GLY A 423 1.38 -21.04 3.01
C GLY A 423 1.31 -20.60 1.54
N HIS A 424 2.39 -20.79 0.79
CA HIS A 424 2.53 -20.46 -0.64
C HIS A 424 3.30 -21.53 -1.43
N ILE A 425 3.30 -21.38 -2.76
CA ILE A 425 4.02 -22.27 -3.67
C ILE A 425 5.52 -22.00 -3.54
N PRO A 426 6.39 -23.03 -3.44
CA PRO A 426 7.81 -22.82 -3.21
C PRO A 426 8.47 -21.92 -4.25
N GLY A 427 9.30 -20.98 -3.79
CA GLY A 427 10.01 -20.03 -4.66
C GLY A 427 9.14 -18.93 -5.29
N ALA A 428 7.87 -18.81 -4.91
CA ALA A 428 7.02 -17.73 -5.38
C ALA A 428 7.45 -16.36 -4.80
N PHE A 429 7.42 -15.33 -5.64
CA PHE A 429 7.64 -13.95 -5.25
C PHE A 429 6.33 -13.30 -4.82
N TRP A 430 6.29 -12.78 -3.59
CA TRP A 430 5.13 -12.06 -3.09
C TRP A 430 4.95 -10.70 -3.78
N TRP A 431 3.85 -10.56 -4.54
CA TRP A 431 3.53 -9.39 -5.34
C TRP A 431 2.08 -8.96 -5.09
N PRO A 432 1.78 -8.26 -3.97
CA PRO A 432 0.40 -8.00 -3.54
C PRO A 432 -0.34 -7.13 -4.57
N TRP A 433 -1.40 -7.66 -5.16
CA TRP A 433 -1.99 -7.08 -6.38
C TRP A 433 -2.46 -5.62 -6.20
N ARG A 434 -3.19 -5.28 -5.13
CA ARG A 434 -3.76 -3.92 -4.97
C ARG A 434 -2.65 -2.86 -4.89
N ASP A 435 -1.67 -3.10 -4.03
CA ASP A 435 -0.58 -2.15 -3.78
C ASP A 435 0.29 -1.94 -5.02
N ARG A 436 0.42 -2.98 -5.84
CA ARG A 436 1.25 -2.99 -7.04
C ARG A 436 0.51 -2.48 -8.27
N LEU A 437 -0.78 -2.80 -8.43
CA LEU A 437 -1.57 -2.40 -9.60
C LEU A 437 -2.02 -0.95 -9.55
N PHE A 438 -2.48 -0.46 -8.39
CA PHE A 438 -3.10 0.85 -8.30
C PHE A 438 -2.10 1.93 -7.90
N ALA A 439 -2.22 3.10 -8.52
CA ALA A 439 -1.44 4.27 -8.11
C ALA A 439 -2.01 4.83 -6.80
N PRO A 440 -1.15 5.33 -5.88
CA PRO A 440 -1.61 6.01 -4.67
C PRO A 440 -2.52 7.18 -5.02
N ARG A 441 -3.56 7.36 -4.21
CA ARG A 441 -4.57 8.39 -4.46
C ARG A 441 -4.97 9.08 -3.17
N ALA A 442 -5.22 10.39 -3.26
CA ALA A 442 -5.76 11.15 -2.15
C ALA A 442 -7.17 10.63 -1.82
N ALA A 443 -7.47 10.43 -0.53
CA ALA A 443 -8.78 9.95 -0.08
C ALA A 443 -9.95 10.86 -0.51
N SER A 444 -9.68 12.13 -0.83
CA SER A 444 -10.67 13.11 -1.30
C SER A 444 -10.88 13.14 -2.82
N ALA A 445 -10.06 12.42 -3.60
CA ALA A 445 -10.25 12.40 -5.05
C ALA A 445 -11.57 11.70 -5.41
N ALA A 446 -12.24 12.17 -6.47
CA ALA A 446 -13.47 11.57 -7.01
C ALA A 446 -13.16 10.52 -8.09
N GLY A 447 -13.92 9.42 -8.13
CA GLY A 447 -13.68 8.26 -9.01
C GLY A 447 -12.94 7.08 -8.37
N PRO A 448 -12.54 6.08 -9.18
CA PRO A 448 -11.65 4.98 -8.77
C PRO A 448 -10.16 5.37 -8.90
N PRO A 449 -9.23 4.65 -8.24
CA PRO A 449 -7.80 4.82 -8.46
C PRO A 449 -7.39 4.34 -9.86
N PRO A 450 -6.50 5.07 -10.56
CA PRO A 450 -5.97 4.60 -11.82
C PRO A 450 -4.99 3.45 -11.60
N LEU A 451 -4.81 2.62 -12.61
CA LEU A 451 -3.68 1.70 -12.67
C LEU A 451 -2.37 2.48 -12.76
N ARG A 452 -1.31 1.93 -12.17
CA ARG A 452 0.06 2.44 -12.37
C ARG A 452 0.46 2.35 -13.83
N SER A 453 1.41 3.19 -14.23
CA SER A 453 1.95 3.17 -15.59
C SER A 453 2.64 1.84 -15.88
N CYS A 454 2.75 1.47 -17.16
CA CYS A 454 3.44 0.25 -17.55
C CYS A 454 4.91 0.21 -17.13
N SER A 455 5.61 1.34 -17.12
CA SER A 455 6.98 1.42 -16.59
C SER A 455 7.04 1.09 -15.10
N GLU A 456 6.07 1.54 -14.31
CA GLU A 456 6.01 1.23 -12.88
C GLU A 456 5.64 -0.23 -12.62
N LEU A 457 4.66 -0.76 -13.36
CA LEU A 457 4.23 -2.16 -13.24
C LEU A 457 5.38 -3.10 -13.60
N LEU A 458 5.96 -2.95 -14.80
CA LEU A 458 7.05 -3.79 -15.28
C LEU A 458 8.33 -3.60 -14.44
N GLY A 459 8.62 -2.37 -13.99
CA GLY A 459 9.76 -2.07 -13.12
C GLY A 459 9.62 -2.60 -11.69
N SER A 460 8.41 -2.99 -11.27
CA SER A 460 8.15 -3.59 -9.96
C SER A 460 8.16 -5.13 -9.94
N LEU A 461 8.35 -5.76 -11.10
CA LEU A 461 8.51 -7.21 -11.22
C LEU A 461 9.85 -7.64 -10.59
N PRO A 462 9.94 -8.88 -10.08
CA PRO A 462 11.16 -9.34 -9.42
C PRO A 462 12.36 -9.39 -10.39
N PRO A 463 13.59 -9.24 -9.88
CA PRO A 463 14.81 -9.45 -10.66
C PRO A 463 14.78 -10.79 -11.40
N GLY A 464 15.33 -10.82 -12.61
CA GLY A 464 15.32 -12.03 -13.46
C GLY A 464 14.06 -12.20 -14.32
N THR A 465 13.00 -11.41 -14.12
CA THR A 465 11.79 -11.48 -14.97
C THR A 465 12.11 -11.24 -16.45
N ALA A 466 13.02 -10.33 -16.77
CA ALA A 466 13.42 -10.02 -18.15
C ALA A 466 14.15 -11.19 -18.85
N THR A 467 14.75 -12.10 -18.08
CA THR A 467 15.48 -13.27 -18.57
C THR A 467 14.72 -14.58 -18.33
N ALA A 468 13.52 -14.51 -17.77
CA ALA A 468 12.68 -15.67 -17.57
C ALA A 468 12.08 -16.13 -18.91
N ASP A 469 11.77 -17.42 -19.01
CA ASP A 469 10.96 -17.96 -20.08
C ASP A 469 9.46 -17.79 -19.76
N GLU A 470 9.09 -17.88 -18.48
CA GLU A 470 7.70 -17.92 -18.01
C GLU A 470 7.46 -16.98 -16.82
N VAL A 471 6.37 -16.21 -16.87
CA VAL A 471 5.81 -15.47 -15.74
C VAL A 471 4.42 -16.03 -15.44
N VAL A 472 4.23 -16.53 -14.23
CA VAL A 472 2.99 -17.18 -13.80
C VAL A 472 2.38 -16.39 -12.67
N THR A 473 1.20 -15.81 -12.87
CA THR A 473 0.44 -15.16 -11.79
C THR A 473 -0.48 -16.16 -11.12
N TYR A 474 -0.57 -16.13 -9.79
CA TYR A 474 -1.56 -16.92 -9.05
C TYR A 474 -2.05 -16.19 -7.79
N CYS A 475 -3.20 -16.59 -7.28
CA CYS A 475 -3.75 -16.09 -6.02
C CYS A 475 -4.38 -17.24 -5.23
N THR A 476 -5.48 -17.01 -4.51
CA THR A 476 -6.27 -18.11 -3.92
C THR A 476 -7.00 -18.96 -4.97
N GLY A 477 -7.61 -18.32 -5.98
CA GLY A 477 -8.47 -19.00 -6.96
C GLY A 477 -8.44 -18.37 -8.36
N GLY A 478 -7.30 -17.81 -8.77
CA GLY A 478 -7.11 -17.28 -10.13
C GLY A 478 -7.72 -15.90 -10.40
N ILE A 479 -8.40 -15.29 -9.43
CA ILE A 479 -9.18 -14.05 -9.57
C ILE A 479 -8.27 -12.81 -9.60
N ARG A 480 -7.60 -12.53 -8.48
CA ARG A 480 -6.67 -11.40 -8.32
C ARG A 480 -5.52 -11.50 -9.32
N SER A 481 -5.01 -12.71 -9.51
CA SER A 481 -3.96 -13.01 -10.48
C SER A 481 -4.41 -12.87 -11.93
N GLY A 482 -5.71 -13.03 -12.22
CA GLY A 482 -6.30 -12.69 -13.51
C GLY A 482 -6.27 -11.18 -13.77
N PHE A 483 -6.47 -10.36 -12.75
CA PHE A 483 -6.33 -8.90 -12.89
C PHE A 483 -4.86 -8.48 -13.05
N VAL A 484 -3.94 -9.10 -12.32
CA VAL A 484 -2.50 -8.90 -12.55
C VAL A 484 -2.10 -9.32 -13.97
N TYR A 485 -2.59 -10.47 -14.44
CA TYR A 485 -2.41 -10.92 -15.83
C TYR A 485 -2.86 -9.84 -16.80
N PHE A 486 -4.11 -9.35 -16.67
CA PHE A 486 -4.66 -8.32 -17.54
C PHE A 486 -3.77 -7.08 -17.60
N ALA A 487 -3.35 -6.56 -16.45
CA ALA A 487 -2.56 -5.34 -16.37
C ALA A 487 -1.18 -5.52 -17.02
N LEU A 488 -0.50 -6.62 -16.73
CA LEU A 488 0.81 -6.92 -17.31
C LEU A 488 0.72 -7.20 -18.82
N ARG A 489 -0.32 -7.93 -19.25
CA ARG A 489 -0.62 -8.19 -20.66
C ARG A 489 -0.87 -6.90 -21.43
N GLY A 490 -1.60 -5.96 -20.84
CA GLY A 490 -1.86 -4.64 -21.41
C GLY A 490 -0.63 -3.74 -21.48
N CYS A 491 0.42 -4.06 -20.71
CA CYS A 491 1.73 -3.46 -20.78
C CYS A 491 2.70 -4.18 -21.73
N GLY A 492 2.21 -5.20 -22.46
CA GLY A 492 2.97 -5.92 -23.49
C GLY A 492 3.70 -7.17 -23.00
N LEU A 493 3.58 -7.53 -21.72
CA LEU A 493 4.16 -8.78 -21.21
C LEU A 493 3.36 -9.99 -21.71
N GLY A 494 4.04 -11.06 -22.15
CA GLY A 494 3.38 -12.27 -22.65
C GLY A 494 2.53 -12.08 -23.90
N GLY A 495 2.83 -11.08 -24.73
CA GLY A 495 2.29 -11.00 -26.08
C GLY A 495 2.71 -12.21 -26.92
N ARG A 496 1.97 -12.52 -27.99
CA ARG A 496 2.16 -13.73 -28.84
C ARG A 496 3.57 -13.90 -29.44
N SER A 497 4.38 -12.85 -29.46
CA SER A 497 5.77 -12.86 -29.93
C SER A 497 6.77 -12.37 -28.89
N GLY A 498 6.33 -12.09 -27.66
CA GLY A 498 7.14 -11.55 -26.59
C GLY A 498 7.58 -12.62 -25.60
N ARG A 499 8.82 -12.52 -25.10
CA ARG A 499 9.29 -13.26 -23.93
C ARG A 499 9.45 -12.30 -22.74
N PRO A 500 9.18 -12.74 -21.50
CA PRO A 500 8.64 -14.06 -21.11
C PRO A 500 7.17 -14.25 -21.54
N SER A 501 6.74 -15.51 -21.64
CA SER A 501 5.33 -15.88 -21.68
C SER A 501 4.64 -15.45 -20.38
N LEU A 502 3.35 -15.09 -20.44
CA LEU A 502 2.56 -14.72 -19.27
C LEU A 502 1.38 -15.67 -19.16
N ARG A 503 1.25 -16.33 -18.01
CA ARG A 503 0.17 -17.28 -17.70
C ARG A 503 -0.54 -16.91 -16.41
N ASN A 504 -1.85 -17.11 -16.35
CA ASN A 504 -2.57 -17.15 -15.07
C ASN A 504 -2.77 -18.62 -14.66
N TYR A 505 -2.38 -18.96 -13.43
CA TYR A 505 -2.68 -20.25 -12.83
C TYR A 505 -4.07 -20.23 -12.20
N ASP A 506 -5.04 -20.82 -12.91
CA ASP A 506 -6.47 -20.76 -12.58
C ASP A 506 -6.83 -21.51 -11.29
N GLY A 507 -6.30 -22.71 -11.10
CA GLY A 507 -6.45 -23.51 -9.89
C GLY A 507 -5.87 -22.81 -8.66
N SER A 508 -4.76 -22.07 -8.85
CA SER A 508 -4.18 -21.21 -7.83
C SER A 508 -3.94 -21.94 -6.49
N TRP A 509 -3.93 -21.24 -5.36
CA TRP A 509 -3.69 -21.84 -4.05
C TRP A 509 -4.75 -22.87 -3.65
N PHE A 510 -6.01 -22.71 -4.05
CA PHE A 510 -7.06 -23.69 -3.75
C PHE A 510 -6.75 -25.08 -4.34
N ALA A 511 -6.38 -25.15 -5.61
CA ALA A 511 -5.99 -26.42 -6.24
C ALA A 511 -4.65 -26.95 -5.70
N TRP A 512 -3.66 -26.06 -5.51
CA TRP A 512 -2.34 -26.45 -5.03
C TRP A 512 -2.37 -27.00 -3.60
N SER A 513 -3.04 -26.28 -2.69
CA SER A 513 -3.13 -26.65 -1.28
C SER A 513 -3.93 -27.93 -1.06
N ALA A 514 -4.95 -28.20 -1.89
CA ALA A 514 -5.76 -29.41 -1.80
C ALA A 514 -4.99 -30.70 -2.14
N ASN A 515 -3.89 -30.61 -2.89
CA ASN A 515 -3.03 -31.75 -3.18
C ASN A 515 -1.86 -31.83 -2.18
N SER A 516 -1.98 -32.70 -1.17
CA SER A 516 -0.97 -32.89 -0.13
C SER A 516 0.39 -33.39 -0.62
N SER A 517 0.49 -33.95 -1.84
CA SER A 517 1.77 -34.39 -2.40
C SER A 517 2.61 -33.24 -2.95
N LEU A 518 2.02 -32.06 -3.17
CA LEU A 518 2.74 -30.89 -3.68
C LEU A 518 3.41 -30.15 -2.53
N ARG A 519 4.67 -29.76 -2.72
CA ARG A 519 5.43 -28.98 -1.73
C ARG A 519 4.82 -27.59 -1.55
N CYS A 520 4.97 -27.04 -0.35
CA CYS A 520 4.65 -25.66 -0.04
C CYS A 520 5.58 -25.10 1.03
N GLU A 521 5.63 -23.77 1.12
CA GLU A 521 6.42 -23.00 2.09
C GLU A 521 5.47 -22.14 2.94
N GLY A 522 5.77 -21.92 4.21
CA GLY A 522 4.97 -21.07 5.09
C GLY A 522 5.02 -21.48 6.56
N LEU A 523 4.46 -20.63 7.44
CA LEU A 523 4.39 -20.84 8.88
C LEU A 523 3.09 -21.55 9.32
N GLY A 524 2.15 -21.70 8.39
CA GLY A 524 0.83 -22.23 8.66
C GLY A 524 0.71 -23.76 8.57
N PRO A 525 -0.42 -24.33 9.04
CA PRO A 525 -0.66 -25.76 9.01
C PRO A 525 -0.58 -26.34 7.59
N GLY A 526 0.07 -27.50 7.47
CA GLY A 526 0.26 -28.23 6.21
C GLY A 526 1.43 -27.77 5.34
N CYS A 527 2.06 -26.62 5.66
CA CYS A 527 3.23 -26.10 4.94
C CYS A 527 4.43 -25.78 5.85
N ALA A 528 4.21 -25.66 7.16
CA ALA A 528 5.30 -25.56 8.13
C ALA A 528 6.26 -26.75 8.02
N ALA A 529 7.57 -26.46 8.02
CA ALA A 529 8.59 -27.50 8.11
C ALA A 529 8.40 -28.29 9.42
N PRO A 530 8.58 -29.63 9.42
CA PRO A 530 8.60 -30.37 10.67
C PRO A 530 9.72 -29.81 11.56
N ALA A 531 9.35 -29.49 12.81
CA ALA A 531 10.23 -28.91 13.82
C ALA A 531 11.35 -29.87 14.26
#